data_AF-A0A285EBC9-F1
#
_entry.id   AF-A0A285EBC9-F1
#
_cell.length_a   1.000
_cell.length_b   1.000
_cell.length_c   1.000
_cell.angle_alpha   90.00
_cell.angle_beta   90.00
_cell.angle_gamma   90.00
#
_symmetry.space_group_name_H-M   'P 1'
#
loop_
_entity.id
_entity.type
_entity.pdbx_description
1 polymer ?
#
loop_
_entity_poly.entity_id
_entity_poly.type
_entity_poly.pdbx_seq_one_letter_code
_entity_poly.pdbx_strand_id
1 'polypeptide(L)'
;MRTVAKQHTTQVTDEEATTGTGLPSPRQGSGAERRCGWCRRVLPQQGSVGRPRQYCGQACRQRAYEQRSATAKAGLSGDVVLVTRAELDGLQDRLYQLRCALEDVQTLLTERPTKAELERSLADLVRSTGRLDRLWVSERAAG
;
A
#
# COMPACT_ATOMS: atom_id res chain seq x y z
N MET A 1 -42.75 14.72 20.81
CA MET A 1 -43.26 13.41 20.33
C MET A 1 -43.09 13.34 18.82
N ARG A 2 -42.54 12.20 18.34
CA ARG A 2 -42.39 11.74 16.94
C ARG A 2 -41.17 12.22 16.14
N THR A 3 -40.09 11.47 16.35
CA THR A 3 -39.01 11.13 15.42
C THR A 3 -39.52 10.48 14.14
N VAL A 4 -38.89 10.75 12.99
CA VAL A 4 -38.88 9.84 11.83
C VAL A 4 -37.48 9.83 11.21
N ALA A 5 -36.80 8.70 11.39
CA ALA A 5 -35.52 8.36 10.78
C ALA A 5 -35.72 8.02 9.29
N LYS A 6 -34.91 8.60 8.40
CA LYS A 6 -34.82 8.16 7.00
C LYS A 6 -33.80 7.03 6.89
N GLN A 7 -34.31 5.81 6.76
CA GLN A 7 -33.54 4.62 6.46
C GLN A 7 -33.15 4.66 4.98
N HIS A 8 -31.85 4.77 4.68
CA HIS A 8 -31.33 4.48 3.35
C HIS A 8 -31.14 2.96 3.23
N THR A 9 -31.95 2.34 2.39
CA THR A 9 -31.84 0.92 2.06
C THR A 9 -30.70 0.74 1.06
N THR A 10 -29.68 -0.03 1.45
CA THR A 10 -28.60 -0.46 0.56
C THR A 10 -29.07 -1.76 -0.08
N GLN A 11 -29.34 -1.74 -1.38
CA GLN A 11 -29.68 -2.97 -2.10
C GLN A 11 -28.41 -3.81 -2.32
N VAL A 12 -28.49 -5.05 -1.85
CA VAL A 12 -27.57 -6.15 -2.12
C VAL A 12 -27.96 -6.75 -3.47
N THR A 13 -26.99 -6.91 -4.37
CA THR A 13 -27.13 -7.74 -5.57
C THR A 13 -26.31 -9.01 -5.36
N ASP A 14 -27.01 -10.15 -5.33
CA ASP A 14 -26.44 -11.48 -5.22
C ASP A 14 -25.74 -11.93 -6.52
N GLU A 15 -24.62 -12.63 -6.30
CA GLU A 15 -24.05 -13.79 -7.00
C GLU A 15 -24.30 -13.97 -8.51
N GLU A 16 -23.22 -13.83 -9.30
CA GLU A 16 -23.01 -14.64 -10.51
C GLU A 16 -21.55 -15.13 -10.64
N ALA A 17 -21.44 -16.46 -10.65
CA ALA A 17 -20.53 -17.29 -11.44
C ALA A 17 -19.01 -17.14 -11.29
N THR A 18 -18.49 -18.01 -10.42
CA THR A 18 -17.12 -18.52 -10.41
C THR A 18 -16.71 -19.11 -11.77
N THR A 19 -15.97 -18.33 -12.56
CA THR A 19 -15.16 -18.89 -13.66
C THR A 19 -13.69 -18.69 -13.31
N GLY A 20 -13.02 -19.79 -12.98
CA GLY A 20 -11.63 -19.84 -12.55
C GLY A 20 -10.69 -19.23 -13.59
N THR A 21 -10.31 -17.98 -13.38
CA THR A 21 -9.11 -17.42 -13.98
C THR A 21 -8.01 -17.59 -12.95
N GLY A 22 -7.22 -18.66 -13.11
CA GLY A 22 -6.04 -18.89 -12.30
C GLY A 22 -5.18 -17.64 -12.30
N LEU A 23 -5.01 -17.01 -11.14
CA LEU A 23 -4.07 -15.90 -11.01
C LEU A 23 -2.71 -16.38 -11.51
N PRO A 24 -2.07 -15.69 -12.47
CA PRO A 24 -0.77 -16.08 -12.95
C PRO A 24 0.22 -16.03 -11.78
N SER A 25 0.68 -17.22 -11.36
CA SER A 25 1.80 -17.39 -10.45
C SER A 25 3.00 -16.59 -10.98
N PRO A 26 3.62 -15.68 -10.21
CA PRO A 26 4.72 -14.87 -10.70
C PRO A 26 6.00 -15.72 -10.68
N ARG A 27 6.15 -16.59 -11.67
CA ARG A 27 7.41 -17.25 -11.97
C ARG A 27 7.85 -16.90 -13.38
N GLN A 28 8.85 -16.00 -13.40
CA GLN A 28 9.95 -15.87 -14.36
C GLN A 28 9.78 -14.94 -15.58
N GLY A 29 10.59 -13.88 -15.54
CA GLY A 29 11.13 -13.18 -16.71
C GLY A 29 12.43 -12.49 -16.26
N SER A 30 13.56 -12.90 -16.84
CA SER A 30 14.92 -12.40 -16.62
C SER A 30 15.10 -10.96 -17.13
N GLY A 31 14.37 -10.03 -16.52
CA GLY A 31 14.37 -8.60 -16.87
C GLY A 31 13.47 -7.73 -15.99
N ALA A 32 12.57 -8.32 -15.19
CA ALA A 32 11.78 -7.56 -14.22
C ALA A 32 12.66 -7.16 -13.02
N GLU A 33 12.69 -5.86 -12.74
CA GLU A 33 13.40 -5.27 -11.61
C GLU A 33 12.96 -5.95 -10.29
N ARG A 34 13.86 -6.75 -9.70
CA ARG A 34 13.53 -7.50 -8.48
C ARG A 34 13.36 -6.54 -7.31
N ARG A 35 12.34 -6.79 -6.49
CA ARG A 35 12.05 -5.99 -5.29
C ARG A 35 12.33 -6.79 -4.02
N CYS A 36 12.76 -6.09 -2.98
CA CYS A 36 12.96 -6.65 -1.65
C CYS A 36 11.65 -7.27 -1.12
N GLY A 37 11.73 -8.49 -0.58
CA GLY A 37 10.59 -9.19 0.01
C GLY A 37 10.05 -8.58 1.32
N TRP A 38 10.70 -7.54 1.84
CA TRP A 38 10.25 -6.77 3.01
C TRP A 38 9.85 -5.34 2.61
N CYS A 39 10.81 -4.48 2.26
CA CYS A 39 10.57 -3.06 1.99
C CYS A 39 10.22 -2.71 0.53
N ARG A 40 10.14 -3.71 -0.36
CA ARG A 40 9.87 -3.54 -1.81
C ARG A 40 10.82 -2.61 -2.59
N ARG A 41 11.89 -2.11 -1.96
CA ARG A 41 12.98 -1.40 -2.64
C ARG A 41 13.58 -2.29 -3.73
N VAL A 42 13.92 -1.66 -4.84
CA VAL A 42 14.66 -2.28 -5.95
C VAL A 42 15.92 -2.93 -5.41
N LEU A 43 16.13 -4.19 -5.77
CA LEU A 43 17.35 -4.91 -5.48
C LEU A 43 18.37 -4.60 -6.59
N PRO A 44 19.65 -4.39 -6.24
CA PRO A 44 20.68 -4.19 -7.24
C PRO A 44 20.71 -5.39 -8.19
N GLN A 45 20.89 -5.12 -9.48
CA GLN A 45 21.01 -6.16 -10.49
C GLN A 45 22.17 -7.08 -10.10
N GLN A 46 21.88 -8.37 -9.96
CA GLN A 46 22.88 -9.38 -9.60
C GLN A 46 23.31 -10.09 -10.89
N GLY A 47 24.60 -10.44 -10.99
CA GLY A 47 25.09 -11.31 -12.06
C GLY A 47 24.38 -12.67 -12.08
N SER A 48 24.52 -13.41 -13.16
CA SER A 48 23.79 -14.66 -13.45
C SER A 48 24.16 -15.85 -12.55
N VAL A 49 25.15 -15.70 -11.66
CA VAL A 49 25.66 -16.78 -10.81
C VAL A 49 25.17 -16.63 -9.36
N GLY A 50 24.50 -17.67 -8.87
CA GLY A 50 24.11 -17.84 -7.46
C GLY A 50 22.63 -17.68 -7.16
N ARG A 51 22.23 -18.02 -5.92
CA ARG A 51 20.85 -17.87 -5.46
C ARG A 51 20.46 -16.39 -5.48
N PRO A 52 19.35 -16.03 -6.14
CA PRO A 52 19.01 -14.63 -6.24
C PRO A 52 18.66 -14.00 -4.89
N ARG A 53 19.19 -12.80 -4.63
CA ARG A 53 18.85 -12.00 -3.44
C ARG A 53 17.34 -11.77 -3.34
N GLN A 54 16.79 -12.00 -2.15
CA GLN A 54 15.39 -11.76 -1.79
C GLN A 54 15.21 -10.49 -0.95
N TYR A 55 16.24 -10.01 -0.25
CA TYR A 55 16.18 -8.84 0.63
C TYR A 55 17.33 -7.87 0.33
N CYS A 56 17.10 -6.57 0.55
CA CYS A 56 18.10 -5.54 0.28
C CYS A 56 19.25 -5.50 1.30
N GLY A 57 19.07 -6.09 2.49
CA GLY A 57 20.07 -6.13 3.55
C GLY A 57 19.65 -6.99 4.76
N GLN A 58 20.54 -7.14 5.74
CA GLN A 58 20.34 -7.99 6.92
C GLN A 58 19.16 -7.52 7.78
N ALA A 59 18.98 -6.21 7.99
CA ALA A 59 17.83 -5.67 8.73
C ALA A 59 16.48 -6.08 8.13
N CYS A 60 16.32 -6.01 6.80
CA CYS A 60 15.09 -6.45 6.13
C CYS A 60 14.87 -7.97 6.24
N ARG A 61 15.95 -8.75 6.21
CA ARG A 61 15.87 -10.20 6.40
C ARG A 61 15.44 -10.55 7.83
N GLN A 62 15.99 -9.86 8.83
CA GLN A 62 15.70 -10.06 10.25
C GLN A 62 14.23 -9.79 10.54
N ARG A 63 13.72 -8.62 10.14
CA ARG A 63 12.30 -8.26 10.31
C ARG A 63 11.34 -9.24 9.64
N ALA A 64 11.69 -9.69 8.42
CA ALA A 64 10.88 -10.70 7.73
C ALA A 64 10.85 -12.05 8.47
N TYR A 65 11.92 -12.40 9.20
CA TYR A 65 11.93 -13.59 10.04
C TYR A 65 11.11 -13.40 11.32
N GLU A 66 11.24 -12.24 11.97
CA GLU A 66 10.49 -11.88 13.19
C GLU A 66 8.98 -11.89 12.93
N GLN A 67 8.54 -11.23 11.85
CA GLN A 67 7.13 -11.23 11.45
C GLN A 67 6.61 -12.65 11.22
N ARG A 68 7.30 -13.48 10.43
CA ARG A 68 6.89 -14.88 10.21
C ARG A 68 6.83 -15.69 11.50
N SER A 69 7.78 -15.47 12.41
CA SER A 69 7.83 -16.16 13.70
C SER A 69 6.69 -15.73 14.62
N ALA A 70 6.36 -14.43 14.65
CA ALA A 70 5.23 -13.89 15.40
C ALA A 70 3.90 -14.41 14.86
N THR A 71 3.70 -14.37 13.54
CA THR A 71 2.51 -14.91 12.86
C THR A 71 2.33 -16.40 13.12
N ALA A 72 3.40 -17.20 13.03
CA ALA A 72 3.35 -18.64 13.34
C ALA A 72 2.99 -18.91 14.80
N LYS A 73 3.56 -18.15 15.76
CA LYS A 73 3.22 -18.26 17.19
C LYS A 73 1.76 -17.90 17.47
N ALA A 74 1.21 -16.94 16.73
CA ALA A 74 -0.19 -16.54 16.84
C ALA A 74 -1.18 -17.49 16.13
N GLY A 75 -0.69 -18.54 15.45
CA GLY A 75 -1.54 -19.46 14.68
C GLY A 75 -2.19 -18.80 13.45
N LEU A 76 -1.65 -17.67 13.00
CA LEU A 76 -2.17 -16.93 11.86
C LEU A 76 -1.51 -17.44 10.58
N SER A 77 -2.23 -17.35 9.47
CA SER A 77 -1.67 -17.66 8.15
C SER A 77 -0.71 -16.55 7.69
N GLY A 78 0.26 -16.91 6.85
CA GLY A 78 1.35 -16.01 6.44
C GLY A 78 0.93 -14.82 5.57
N ASP A 79 -0.32 -14.80 5.11
CA ASP A 79 -1.00 -13.75 4.34
C ASP A 79 -1.83 -12.80 5.23
N VAL A 80 -1.97 -13.09 6.52
CA VAL A 80 -2.67 -12.21 7.46
C VAL A 80 -1.76 -11.09 7.93
N VAL A 81 -2.26 -9.86 7.83
CA VAL A 81 -1.61 -8.65 8.33
C VAL A 81 -2.42 -8.13 9.51
N LEU A 82 -1.77 -8.00 10.66
CA LEU A 82 -2.34 -7.32 11.83
C LEU A 82 -1.97 -5.84 11.77
N VAL A 83 -2.98 -4.99 11.91
CA VAL A 83 -2.83 -3.54 12.04
C VAL A 83 -3.68 -3.07 13.19
N THR A 84 -3.20 -2.07 13.93
CA THR A 84 -4.07 -1.41 14.91
C THR A 84 -5.12 -0.59 14.18
N ARG A 85 -6.26 -0.36 14.84
CA ARG A 85 -7.32 0.49 14.29
C ARG A 85 -6.80 1.89 13.96
N ALA A 86 -6.01 2.47 14.86
CA ALA A 86 -5.41 3.79 14.68
C ALA A 86 -4.45 3.87 13.48
N GLU A 87 -3.72 2.80 13.18
CA GLU A 87 -2.86 2.74 11.97
C GLU A 87 -3.68 2.64 10.69
N LEU A 88 -4.77 1.86 10.72
CA LEU A 88 -5.68 1.76 9.58
C LEU A 88 -6.37 3.09 9.31
N ASP A 89 -6.90 3.75 10.34
CA ASP A 89 -7.54 5.06 10.22
C ASP A 89 -6.54 6.11 9.69
N GLY A 90 -5.31 6.13 10.26
CA GLY A 90 -4.26 7.03 9.78
C GLY A 90 -3.79 6.76 8.33
N LEU A 91 -3.91 5.52 7.84
CA LEU A 91 -3.69 5.20 6.42
C LEU A 91 -4.84 5.73 5.55
N GLN A 92 -6.09 5.50 5.96
CA GLN A 92 -7.28 5.97 5.25
C GLN A 92 -7.28 7.50 5.12
N ASP A 93 -6.97 8.22 6.19
CA ASP A 93 -6.88 9.68 6.19
C ASP A 93 -5.84 10.20 5.18
N ARG A 94 -4.68 9.55 5.09
CA ARG A 94 -3.63 9.93 4.14
C ARG A 94 -4.01 9.65 2.69
N LEU A 95 -4.67 8.51 2.44
CA LEU A 95 -5.20 8.21 1.10
C LEU A 95 -6.29 9.20 0.69
N TYR A 96 -7.12 9.62 1.64
CA TYR A 96 -8.12 10.66 1.42
C TYR A 96 -7.45 12.00 1.08
N GLN A 97 -6.43 12.41 1.84
CA GLN A 97 -5.66 13.63 1.55
C GLN A 97 -5.02 13.60 0.16
N LEU A 98 -4.44 12.47 -0.24
CA LEU A 98 -3.86 12.29 -1.57
C LEU A 98 -4.90 12.44 -2.67
N ARG A 99 -6.09 11.82 -2.50
CA ARG A 99 -7.19 11.96 -3.46
C ARG A 99 -7.60 13.42 -3.60
N CYS A 100 -7.81 14.13 -2.50
CA CYS A 100 -8.18 15.55 -2.54
C CYS A 100 -7.11 16.39 -3.25
N ALA A 101 -5.82 16.17 -2.94
CA ALA A 101 -4.74 16.91 -3.61
C ALA A 101 -4.69 16.63 -5.14
N LEU A 102 -5.03 15.42 -5.58
CA LEU A 102 -5.16 15.12 -7.00
C LEU A 102 -6.37 15.83 -7.64
N GLU A 103 -7.49 15.90 -6.94
CA GLU A 103 -8.70 16.61 -7.37
C GLU A 103 -8.44 18.12 -7.48
N ASP A 104 -7.65 18.69 -6.57
CA ASP A 104 -7.21 20.10 -6.62
C ASP A 104 -6.36 20.36 -7.87
N VAL A 105 -5.38 19.49 -8.15
CA VAL A 105 -4.55 19.59 -9.38
C VAL A 105 -5.43 19.46 -10.63
N GLN A 106 -6.37 18.53 -10.65
CA GLN A 106 -7.28 18.34 -11.78
C GLN A 106 -8.11 19.59 -12.04
N THR A 107 -8.64 20.20 -10.99
CA THR A 107 -9.40 21.46 -11.07
C THR A 107 -8.52 22.59 -11.58
N LEU A 108 -7.33 22.76 -11.01
CA LEU A 108 -6.37 23.78 -11.40
C LEU A 108 -6.00 23.70 -12.88
N LEU A 109 -5.83 22.50 -13.44
CA LEU A 109 -5.53 22.31 -14.85
C LEU A 109 -6.63 22.81 -15.80
N THR A 110 -7.88 22.88 -15.34
CA THR A 110 -9.00 23.44 -16.14
C THR A 110 -8.96 24.96 -16.23
N GLU A 111 -8.26 25.62 -15.30
CA GLU A 111 -8.24 27.09 -15.15
C GLU A 111 -7.07 27.76 -15.91
N ARG A 112 -6.34 27.00 -16.73
CA ARG A 112 -5.13 27.46 -17.45
C ARG A 112 -4.10 28.08 -16.49
N PRO A 113 -3.58 27.29 -15.55
CA PRO A 113 -2.74 27.80 -14.48
C PRO A 113 -1.40 28.27 -15.02
N THR A 114 -0.80 29.21 -14.32
CA THR A 114 0.59 29.59 -14.53
C THR A 114 1.52 28.45 -14.12
N LYS A 115 2.74 28.46 -14.67
CA LYS A 115 3.78 27.50 -14.26
C LYS A 115 4.02 27.50 -12.75
N ALA A 116 4.00 28.67 -12.12
CA ALA A 116 4.25 28.81 -10.68
C ALA A 116 3.14 28.20 -9.82
N GLU A 117 1.88 28.31 -10.24
CA GLU A 117 0.75 27.68 -9.55
C GLU A 117 0.80 26.16 -9.68
N LEU A 118 1.15 25.65 -10.87
CA LEU A 118 1.32 24.23 -11.09
C LEU A 118 2.49 23.65 -10.27
N GLU A 119 3.63 24.34 -10.22
CA GLU A 119 4.77 23.92 -9.39
C GLU A 119 4.41 23.86 -7.90
N ARG A 120 3.64 24.83 -7.41
CA ARG A 120 3.16 24.84 -6.03
C ARG A 120 2.19 23.69 -5.76
N SER A 121 1.20 23.49 -6.63
CA SER A 121 0.21 22.43 -6.49
C SER A 121 0.84 21.04 -6.54
N LEU A 122 1.82 20.82 -7.43
CA LEU A 122 2.59 19.58 -7.47
C LEU A 122 3.44 19.37 -6.21
N ALA A 123 4.03 20.43 -5.65
CA ALA A 123 4.75 20.33 -4.38
C ALA A 123 3.83 19.93 -3.22
N ASP A 124 2.61 20.46 -3.19
CA ASP A 124 1.60 20.11 -2.19
C ASP A 124 1.06 18.69 -2.39
N LEU A 125 0.86 18.25 -3.63
CA LEU A 125 0.54 16.87 -3.96
C LEU A 125 1.63 15.91 -3.45
N VAL A 126 2.90 16.17 -3.75
CA VAL A 126 4.02 15.35 -3.25
C VAL A 126 4.04 15.35 -1.71
N ARG A 127 3.80 16.49 -1.07
CA ARG A 127 3.72 16.59 0.38
C ARG A 127 2.59 15.74 0.97
N SER A 128 1.42 15.68 0.31
CA SER A 128 0.28 14.85 0.72
C SER A 128 0.60 13.35 0.72
N THR A 129 1.50 12.90 -0.16
CA THR A 129 1.99 11.51 -0.16
C THR A 129 2.80 11.15 1.09
N GLY A 130 3.33 12.17 1.80
CA GLY A 130 3.99 12.04 3.10
C GLY A 130 5.00 10.88 3.16
N ARG A 131 4.80 9.99 4.14
CA ARG A 131 5.57 8.76 4.33
C ARG A 131 4.74 7.51 4.00
N LEU A 132 3.91 7.56 2.96
CA LEU A 132 3.15 6.38 2.49
C LEU A 132 4.09 5.19 2.20
N ASP A 133 5.35 5.47 1.82
CA ASP A 133 6.42 4.50 1.63
C ASP A 133 6.87 3.75 2.92
N ARG A 134 6.64 4.34 4.10
CA ARG A 134 7.01 3.76 5.42
C ARG A 134 5.86 3.05 6.12
N LEU A 135 4.63 3.26 5.67
CA LEU A 135 3.45 2.55 6.18
C LEU A 135 3.47 1.06 5.83
N TRP A 136 4.34 0.64 4.92
CA TRP A 136 4.48 -0.75 4.50
C TRP A 136 5.25 -1.61 5.49
N VAL A 137 4.66 -1.86 6.66
CA VAL A 137 5.16 -2.84 7.65
C VAL A 137 6.34 -2.30 8.47
N SER A 138 6.10 -1.22 9.19
CA SER A 138 6.89 -0.91 10.38
C SER A 138 6.10 -1.44 11.58
N GLU A 139 6.48 -2.57 12.17
CA GLU A 139 6.16 -2.74 13.60
C GLU A 139 6.76 -1.51 14.29
N ARG A 140 5.92 -0.73 14.96
CA ARG A 140 6.43 0.12 16.03
C ARG A 140 7.17 -0.82 16.97
N ALA A 141 8.47 -0.60 17.14
CA ALA A 141 9.24 -1.28 18.17
C ALA A 141 8.50 -1.06 19.49
N ALA A 142 7.91 -2.12 20.03
CA ALA A 142 7.54 -2.16 21.44
C ALA A 142 8.86 -2.34 22.18
N GLY A 143 9.38 -1.23 22.73
CA GLY A 143 10.63 -1.12 23.46
C GLY A 143 10.93 0.33 23.78
#